data_AF-A0A813B9L6-F1
#
_entry.id   AF-A0A813B9L6-F1
#
_cell.length_a   1.000
_cell.length_b   1.000
_cell.length_c   1.000
_cell.angle_alpha   90.00
_cell.angle_beta   90.00
_cell.angle_gamma   90.00
#
_symmetry.space_group_name_H-M   'P 1'
#
loop_
_entity.id
_entity.type
_entity.pdbx_description
1 polymer ?
#
loop_
_entity_poly.entity_id
_entity_poly.type
_entity_poly.pdbx_seq_one_letter_code
_entity_poly.pdbx_strand_id
1 'polypeptide(L)'
;MHNLRTGTAPELGLPEDRFEAAEPLWWFHCPKCGTSFINALINLPGVCPGLALHSVDSTTLGPCFGVNFTTNVCPSWCPGMECVFPPHQALGNYTAKKGRLVGLFRDPDQRLLSLYHSWGNGPGCFDWAATLKNMTKPPFVEYADLMKGGMTYQLTQVDQRSTTGTILDVHRPMSFDDAKEASRRVKEGFAFVGLTEEWDMSICLFHKMFGGHCRAEEFMDIRPTSSAKDASVDYDTSELMGFHDDIDEVVYSAALEVFKTNIALYNVSQDSCRSCFSVRS
;
A
#
# COMPACT_ATOMS: atom_id res chain seq x y z
N MET A 1 21.33 -33.46 -32.37
CA MET A 1 20.92 -32.03 -32.41
C MET A 1 19.63 -31.93 -31.61
N HIS A 2 19.73 -31.52 -30.35
CA HIS A 2 18.56 -31.30 -29.49
C HIS A 2 17.97 -29.94 -29.81
N ASN A 3 16.70 -29.94 -30.25
CA ASN A 3 15.92 -28.73 -30.44
C ASN A 3 15.70 -28.04 -29.09
N LEU A 4 16.36 -26.89 -28.91
CA LEU A 4 16.04 -25.91 -27.90
C LEU A 4 14.63 -25.38 -28.19
N ARG A 5 13.67 -25.70 -27.33
CA ARG A 5 12.39 -24.99 -27.29
C ARG A 5 12.67 -23.59 -26.75
N THR A 6 12.68 -22.62 -27.65
CA THR A 6 12.50 -21.21 -27.30
C THR A 6 11.08 -21.06 -26.73
N GLY A 7 10.96 -21.03 -25.40
CA GLY A 7 9.71 -20.63 -24.77
C GLY A 7 9.43 -19.17 -25.15
N THR A 8 8.42 -18.95 -25.98
CA THR A 8 7.84 -17.62 -26.19
C THR A 8 7.35 -17.11 -24.84
N ALA A 9 7.71 -15.87 -24.48
CA ALA A 9 7.14 -15.20 -23.31
C ALA A 9 5.60 -15.27 -23.39
N PRO A 10 4.90 -15.47 -22.25
CA PRO A 10 3.45 -15.46 -22.25
C PRO A 10 2.94 -14.14 -22.84
N GLU A 11 2.02 -14.23 -23.79
CA GLU A 11 1.40 -13.06 -24.41
C GLU A 11 0.58 -12.35 -23.33
N LEU A 12 1.06 -11.18 -22.91
CA LEU A 12 0.31 -10.32 -22.00
C LEU A 12 -0.94 -9.83 -22.72
N GLY A 13 -2.11 -9.99 -22.12
CA GLY A 13 -3.37 -9.42 -22.64
C GLY A 13 -3.30 -7.89 -22.77
N LEU A 14 -4.40 -7.24 -23.15
CA LEU A 14 -4.41 -5.79 -23.13
C LEU A 14 -4.50 -5.26 -21.68
N PRO A 15 -4.00 -4.05 -21.38
CA PRO A 15 -4.16 -3.45 -20.06
C PRO A 15 -5.61 -3.37 -19.60
N GLU A 16 -6.53 -3.07 -20.53
CA GLU A 16 -7.96 -3.01 -20.29
C GLU A 16 -8.51 -4.37 -19.82
N ASP A 17 -8.14 -5.47 -20.49
CA ASP A 17 -8.56 -6.83 -20.11
C ASP A 17 -8.11 -7.19 -18.68
N ARG A 18 -6.89 -6.76 -18.30
CA ARG A 18 -6.35 -7.00 -16.96
C ARG A 18 -7.05 -6.18 -15.90
N PHE A 19 -7.41 -4.93 -16.23
CA PHE A 19 -8.16 -4.07 -15.34
C PHE A 19 -9.57 -4.63 -15.11
N GLU A 20 -10.30 -4.97 -16.18
CA GLU A 20 -11.64 -5.57 -16.09
C GLU A 20 -11.64 -6.86 -15.24
N ALA A 21 -10.60 -7.68 -15.36
CA ALA A 21 -10.46 -8.90 -14.55
C ALA A 21 -10.21 -8.64 -13.05
N ALA A 22 -9.67 -7.46 -12.70
CA ALA A 22 -9.38 -7.05 -11.33
C ALA A 22 -10.51 -6.23 -10.70
N GLU A 23 -11.54 -5.85 -11.47
CA GLU A 23 -12.59 -4.96 -11.00
C GLU A 23 -13.68 -5.63 -10.14
N PRO A 24 -14.30 -4.87 -9.22
CA PRO A 24 -13.78 -3.61 -8.68
C PRO A 24 -12.47 -3.81 -7.89
N LEU A 25 -11.51 -2.89 -8.03
CA LEU A 25 -10.24 -2.97 -7.30
C LEU A 25 -10.49 -2.92 -5.79
N TRP A 26 -9.79 -3.75 -5.01
CA TRP A 26 -9.84 -3.71 -3.55
C TRP A 26 -8.51 -3.21 -3.01
N TRP A 27 -8.52 -2.02 -2.43
CA TRP A 27 -7.29 -1.39 -1.95
C TRP A 27 -6.87 -1.91 -0.58
N PHE A 28 -5.77 -2.68 -0.56
CA PHE A 28 -5.07 -3.06 0.65
C PHE A 28 -4.09 -1.96 1.07
N HIS A 29 -4.34 -1.35 2.23
CA HIS A 29 -3.50 -0.29 2.77
C HIS A 29 -2.99 -0.61 4.17
N CYS A 30 -1.84 -1.26 4.25
CA CYS A 30 -1.11 -1.35 5.51
C CYS A 30 -0.60 0.05 5.92
N PRO A 31 -0.69 0.44 7.22
CA PRO A 31 -0.12 1.66 7.72
C PRO A 31 1.33 1.86 7.27
N LYS A 32 1.61 3.07 6.81
CA LYS A 32 2.93 3.53 6.32
C LYS A 32 3.42 2.91 5.02
N CYS A 33 2.54 2.21 4.31
CA CYS A 33 2.77 1.77 2.93
C CYS A 33 2.08 2.71 1.92
N GLY A 34 2.22 4.03 2.09
CA GLY A 34 1.87 5.00 1.04
C GLY A 34 0.40 5.35 0.85
N THR A 35 -0.19 6.16 1.74
CA THR A 35 -1.59 6.62 1.58
C THR A 35 -1.81 7.39 0.26
N SER A 36 -0.77 8.06 -0.26
CA SER A 36 -0.81 8.80 -1.53
C SER A 36 -1.15 7.93 -2.74
N PHE A 37 -1.02 6.61 -2.63
CA PHE A 37 -1.35 5.68 -3.72
C PHE A 37 -2.84 5.74 -4.11
N ILE A 38 -3.70 6.25 -3.23
CA ILE A 38 -5.09 6.55 -3.56
C ILE A 38 -5.22 7.42 -4.82
N ASN A 39 -4.27 8.35 -5.04
CA ASN A 39 -4.29 9.21 -6.23
C ASN A 39 -4.04 8.40 -7.52
N ALA A 40 -3.23 7.35 -7.49
CA ALA A 40 -3.07 6.46 -8.64
C ALA A 40 -4.35 5.66 -8.91
N LEU A 41 -5.04 5.23 -7.85
CA LEU A 41 -6.30 4.49 -7.97
C LEU A 41 -7.40 5.35 -8.59
N ILE A 42 -7.64 6.55 -8.07
CA ILE A 42 -8.73 7.42 -8.58
C ILE A 42 -8.46 7.94 -10.00
N ASN A 43 -7.20 8.06 -10.39
CA ASN A 43 -6.80 8.56 -11.70
C ASN A 43 -6.77 7.46 -12.78
N LEU A 44 -6.90 6.19 -12.39
CA LEU A 44 -7.04 5.09 -13.34
C LEU A 44 -8.40 5.18 -14.05
N PRO A 45 -8.43 5.11 -15.40
CA PRO A 45 -9.68 5.15 -16.16
C PRO A 45 -10.66 4.06 -15.68
N GLY A 46 -11.92 4.43 -15.49
CA GLY A 46 -12.98 3.51 -15.04
C GLY A 46 -13.14 3.40 -13.53
N VAL A 47 -12.09 3.69 -12.73
CA VAL A 47 -12.18 3.58 -11.26
C VAL A 47 -13.08 4.65 -10.66
N CYS A 48 -12.80 5.93 -10.92
CA CYS A 48 -13.56 7.07 -10.40
C CYS A 48 -14.07 8.03 -11.48
N PRO A 49 -14.89 7.58 -12.46
CA PRO A 49 -15.39 8.44 -13.55
C PRO A 49 -16.24 9.63 -13.08
N GLY A 50 -16.81 9.58 -11.87
CA GLY A 50 -17.61 10.68 -11.30
C GLY A 50 -16.79 11.72 -10.54
N LEU A 51 -15.51 11.46 -10.28
CA LEU A 51 -14.65 12.34 -9.50
C LEU A 51 -13.99 13.38 -10.41
N ALA A 52 -14.34 14.65 -10.24
CA ALA A 52 -13.73 15.76 -10.97
C ALA A 52 -12.34 16.15 -10.43
N LEU A 53 -11.94 15.61 -9.28
CA LEU A 53 -10.65 15.88 -8.64
C LEU A 53 -9.61 14.86 -9.06
N HIS A 54 -8.37 15.32 -9.27
CA HIS A 54 -7.22 14.45 -9.58
C HIS A 54 -6.35 14.15 -8.35
N SER A 55 -6.68 14.73 -7.18
CA SER A 55 -6.00 14.49 -5.92
C SER A 55 -7.00 14.40 -4.76
N VAL A 56 -6.82 13.38 -3.92
CA VAL A 56 -7.49 13.17 -2.65
C VAL A 56 -6.51 13.51 -1.54
N ASP A 57 -6.56 14.74 -1.05
CA ASP A 57 -5.63 15.25 -0.05
C ASP A 57 -6.30 16.23 0.92
N SER A 58 -5.50 16.81 1.82
CA SER A 58 -6.02 17.73 2.84
C SER A 58 -6.53 19.07 2.31
N THR A 59 -6.10 19.47 1.12
CA THR A 59 -6.56 20.69 0.45
C THR A 59 -7.89 20.46 -0.26
N THR A 60 -8.11 19.27 -0.82
CA THR A 60 -9.33 18.97 -1.58
C THR A 60 -10.46 18.44 -0.72
N LEU A 61 -10.16 17.58 0.27
CA LEU A 61 -11.17 16.95 1.13
C LEU A 61 -10.96 17.25 2.62
N GLY A 62 -10.11 18.22 2.97
CA GLY A 62 -9.85 18.65 4.34
C GLY A 62 -8.92 17.72 5.14
N PRO A 63 -8.57 18.06 6.39
CA PRO A 63 -7.58 17.33 7.21
C PRO A 63 -7.83 15.82 7.39
N CYS A 64 -9.06 15.40 7.11
CA CYS A 64 -9.57 14.05 7.26
C CYS A 64 -9.96 13.43 5.93
N PHE A 65 -9.25 13.82 4.88
CA PHE A 65 -9.52 13.42 3.50
C PHE A 65 -9.76 11.93 3.30
N GLY A 66 -9.05 11.05 4.03
CA GLY A 66 -9.27 9.60 3.94
C GLY A 66 -10.68 9.20 4.39
N VAL A 67 -11.14 9.76 5.53
CA VAL A 67 -12.51 9.56 6.03
C VAL A 67 -13.51 10.17 5.06
N ASN A 68 -13.27 11.41 4.62
CA ASN A 68 -14.19 12.13 3.75
C ASN A 68 -14.30 11.47 2.36
N PHE A 69 -13.21 10.91 1.85
CA PHE A 69 -13.22 10.14 0.61
C PHE A 69 -14.10 8.90 0.75
N THR A 70 -13.88 8.08 1.77
CA THR A 70 -14.63 6.82 1.95
C THR A 70 -16.09 7.02 2.34
N THR A 71 -16.45 8.16 2.94
CA THR A 71 -17.82 8.43 3.42
C THR A 71 -18.66 9.27 2.46
N ASN A 72 -18.05 10.22 1.75
CA ASN A 72 -18.77 11.21 0.94
C ASN A 72 -18.52 11.08 -0.56
N VAL A 73 -17.43 10.42 -0.98
CA VAL A 73 -17.05 10.30 -2.40
C VAL A 73 -17.30 8.89 -2.91
N CYS A 74 -16.73 7.90 -2.23
CA CYS A 74 -16.84 6.50 -2.60
C CYS A 74 -17.99 5.80 -1.86
N PRO A 75 -18.76 4.88 -2.48
CA PRO A 75 -18.60 4.37 -3.85
C PRO A 75 -19.27 5.21 -4.94
N SER A 76 -20.07 6.21 -4.58
CA SER A 76 -20.92 6.95 -5.54
C SER A 76 -20.18 7.48 -6.76
N TRP A 77 -18.95 7.95 -6.60
CA TRP A 77 -18.13 8.49 -7.70
C TRP A 77 -17.05 7.54 -8.17
N CYS A 78 -16.88 6.40 -7.48
CA CYS A 78 -15.80 5.45 -7.64
C CYS A 78 -16.29 3.99 -7.77
N PRO A 79 -17.13 3.66 -8.77
CA PRO A 79 -17.67 2.31 -8.94
C PRO A 79 -16.62 1.23 -9.25
N GLY A 80 -15.47 1.58 -9.81
CA GLY A 80 -14.43 0.61 -10.15
C GLY A 80 -13.52 0.23 -8.97
N MET A 81 -13.84 0.68 -7.75
CA MET A 81 -13.12 0.25 -6.54
C MET A 81 -14.05 0.03 -5.33
N GLU A 82 -13.65 -0.93 -4.51
CA GLU A 82 -14.19 -1.14 -3.17
C GLU A 82 -13.45 -0.23 -2.18
N CYS A 83 -14.13 0.78 -1.67
CA CYS A 83 -13.57 1.66 -0.66
C CYS A 83 -13.81 1.11 0.74
N VAL A 84 -12.72 0.76 1.40
CA VAL A 84 -12.76 0.18 2.75
C VAL A 84 -12.49 1.28 3.76
N PHE A 85 -13.38 1.38 4.76
CA PHE A 85 -13.19 2.28 5.89
C PHE A 85 -13.29 1.53 7.22
N PRO A 86 -12.32 1.74 8.13
CA PRO A 86 -11.04 2.44 7.94
C PRO A 86 -10.06 1.69 7.01
N PRO A 87 -9.11 2.39 6.37
CA PRO A 87 -8.25 1.81 5.33
C PRO A 87 -7.24 0.77 5.85
N HIS A 88 -7.11 0.62 7.18
CA HIS A 88 -6.16 -0.29 7.83
C HIS A 88 -6.83 -1.53 8.45
N GLN A 89 -8.01 -1.92 7.96
CA GLN A 89 -8.72 -3.11 8.41
C GLN A 89 -8.01 -4.39 7.96
N ALA A 90 -8.18 -5.46 8.75
CA ALA A 90 -7.83 -6.78 8.25
C ALA A 90 -8.63 -7.13 6.99
N LEU A 91 -8.00 -7.95 6.15
CA LEU A 91 -8.47 -8.29 4.82
C LEU A 91 -9.81 -9.02 4.82
N GLY A 92 -10.12 -9.75 5.90
CA GLY A 92 -11.39 -10.45 6.03
C GLY A 92 -11.49 -11.64 5.07
N ASN A 93 -12.59 -11.71 4.32
CA ASN A 93 -12.81 -12.73 3.30
C ASN A 93 -11.85 -12.55 2.10
N TYR A 94 -10.67 -13.17 2.19
CA TYR A 94 -9.64 -13.20 1.14
C TYR A 94 -10.16 -13.83 -0.14
N THR A 95 -10.86 -14.96 -0.05
CA THR A 95 -11.34 -15.72 -1.22
C THR A 95 -12.21 -14.87 -2.13
N ALA A 96 -13.08 -14.03 -1.56
CA ALA A 96 -13.94 -13.13 -2.33
C ALA A 96 -13.18 -11.96 -3.02
N LYS A 97 -11.94 -11.68 -2.59
CA LYS A 97 -11.12 -10.56 -3.09
C LYS A 97 -9.92 -11.03 -3.93
N LYS A 98 -9.65 -12.33 -3.96
CA LYS A 98 -8.52 -12.92 -4.70
C LYS A 98 -8.57 -12.48 -6.16
N GLY A 99 -7.48 -11.91 -6.66
CA GLY A 99 -7.35 -11.39 -8.02
C GLY A 99 -7.80 -9.93 -8.20
N ARG A 100 -8.29 -9.29 -7.13
CA ARG A 100 -8.77 -7.89 -7.14
C ARG A 100 -7.98 -6.99 -6.18
N LEU A 101 -7.08 -7.56 -5.38
CA LEU A 101 -6.30 -6.81 -4.39
C LEU A 101 -5.23 -5.96 -5.06
N VAL A 102 -5.14 -4.70 -4.67
CA VAL A 102 -4.08 -3.79 -5.09
C VAL A 102 -3.50 -3.11 -3.86
N GLY A 103 -2.19 -2.94 -3.80
CA GLY A 103 -1.56 -2.26 -2.68
C GLY A 103 -0.07 -2.05 -2.85
N LEU A 104 0.47 -1.21 -1.98
CA LEU A 104 1.90 -1.05 -1.81
C LEU A 104 2.34 -1.72 -0.52
N PHE A 105 3.56 -2.24 -0.53
CA PHE A 105 4.26 -2.77 0.62
C PHE A 105 5.45 -1.87 0.94
N ARG A 106 6.08 -2.09 2.09
CA ARG A 106 7.26 -1.35 2.52
C ARG A 106 8.15 -2.27 3.32
N ASP A 107 9.46 -2.05 3.22
CA ASP A 107 10.44 -2.65 4.11
C ASP A 107 9.95 -2.59 5.57
N PRO A 108 9.91 -3.74 6.31
CA PRO A 108 9.29 -3.80 7.64
C PRO A 108 9.93 -2.83 8.65
N ASP A 109 11.24 -2.67 8.58
CA ASP A 109 12.01 -1.84 9.50
C ASP A 109 11.73 -0.35 9.26
N GLN A 110 11.73 0.08 7.99
CA GLN A 110 11.32 1.42 7.57
C GLN A 110 9.84 1.69 7.91
N ARG A 111 8.96 0.69 7.78
CA ARG A 111 7.54 0.78 8.15
C ARG A 111 7.38 1.02 9.65
N LEU A 112 8.09 0.27 10.49
CA LEU A 112 8.05 0.40 11.95
C LEU A 112 8.60 1.75 12.42
N LEU A 113 9.73 2.20 11.87
CA LEU A 113 10.28 3.53 12.18
C LEU A 113 9.32 4.63 11.77
N SER A 114 8.72 4.55 10.58
CA SER A 114 7.71 5.53 10.13
C SER A 114 6.49 5.55 11.03
N LEU A 115 6.02 4.39 11.49
CA LEU A 115 4.94 4.27 12.45
C LEU A 115 5.30 4.96 13.76
N TYR A 116 6.45 4.60 14.34
CA TYR A 116 6.94 5.16 15.59
C TYR A 116 7.09 6.68 15.52
N HIS A 117 7.71 7.21 14.47
CA HIS A 117 7.91 8.67 14.28
C HIS A 117 6.61 9.43 14.04
N SER A 118 5.53 8.75 13.66
CA SER A 118 4.20 9.36 13.51
C SER A 118 3.34 9.33 14.77
N TRP A 119 3.87 8.84 15.89
CA TRP A 119 3.17 8.81 17.17
C TRP A 119 2.55 10.16 17.53
N GLY A 120 1.25 10.18 17.83
CA GLY A 120 0.53 11.41 18.17
C GLY A 120 0.33 12.38 17.00
N ASN A 121 0.85 12.09 15.80
CA ASN A 121 0.73 12.94 14.61
C ASN A 121 -0.34 12.43 13.62
N GLY A 122 -1.34 11.69 14.11
CA GLY A 122 -2.51 11.28 13.31
C GLY A 122 -3.41 12.47 12.95
N PRO A 123 -4.24 12.34 11.89
CA PRO A 123 -5.21 13.37 11.54
C PRO A 123 -6.23 13.52 12.68
N GLY A 124 -6.50 14.76 13.08
CA GLY A 124 -7.29 15.11 14.28
C GLY A 124 -8.76 14.71 14.26
N CYS A 125 -9.24 13.99 13.24
CA CYS A 125 -10.59 13.40 13.19
C CYS A 125 -10.72 12.09 13.96
N PHE A 126 -9.62 11.52 14.43
CA PHE A 126 -9.71 10.30 15.23
C PHE A 126 -9.33 10.58 16.67
N ASP A 127 -10.21 10.18 17.59
CA ASP A 127 -10.01 10.31 19.04
C ASP A 127 -8.72 9.64 19.51
N TRP A 128 -8.29 8.56 18.82
CA TRP A 128 -7.03 7.87 19.13
C TRP A 128 -5.81 8.78 18.95
N ALA A 129 -5.81 9.70 17.98
CA ALA A 129 -4.67 10.59 17.74
C ALA A 129 -4.52 11.60 18.89
N ALA A 130 -5.64 12.17 19.35
CA ALA A 130 -5.66 13.03 20.53
C ALA A 130 -5.27 12.27 21.81
N THR A 131 -5.72 11.01 21.93
CA THR A 131 -5.37 10.12 23.04
C THR A 131 -3.86 9.88 23.09
N LEU A 132 -3.25 9.47 21.98
CA LEU A 132 -1.80 9.22 21.90
C LEU A 132 -0.96 10.47 22.17
N LYS A 133 -1.42 11.67 21.79
CA LYS A 133 -0.72 12.93 22.12
C LYS A 133 -0.58 13.16 23.62
N ASN A 134 -1.54 12.67 24.41
CA ASN A 134 -1.55 12.81 25.86
C ASN A 134 -0.88 11.63 26.58
N MET A 135 -0.42 10.62 25.83
CA MET A 135 0.27 9.45 26.38
C MET A 135 1.79 9.61 26.24
N THR A 136 2.52 9.10 27.23
CA THR A 136 3.97 8.93 27.11
C THR A 136 4.27 7.95 25.99
N LYS A 137 5.05 8.37 25.00
CA LYS A 137 5.52 7.51 23.92
C LYS A 137 6.43 6.41 24.51
N PRO A 138 6.16 5.12 24.28
CA PRO A 138 6.98 4.04 24.82
C PRO A 138 8.39 4.04 24.19
N PRO A 139 9.38 3.41 24.85
CA PRO A 139 10.66 3.10 24.23
C PRO A 139 10.47 2.35 22.90
N PHE A 140 11.38 2.57 21.94
CA PHE A 140 11.24 2.01 20.60
C PHE A 140 11.10 0.48 20.59
N VAL A 141 11.94 -0.26 21.33
CA VAL A 141 11.93 -1.72 21.33
C VAL A 141 10.59 -2.28 21.82
N GLU A 142 10.04 -1.72 22.90
CA GLU A 142 8.71 -2.11 23.40
C GLU A 142 7.62 -1.84 22.36
N TYR A 143 7.68 -0.69 21.69
CA TYR A 143 6.76 -0.39 20.59
C TYR A 143 6.92 -1.37 19.42
N ALA A 144 8.15 -1.68 19.03
CA ALA A 144 8.45 -2.56 17.91
C ALA A 144 7.97 -3.99 18.18
N ASP A 145 8.18 -4.51 19.39
CA ASP A 145 7.65 -5.80 19.83
C ASP A 145 6.12 -5.87 19.74
N LEU A 146 5.42 -4.79 20.12
CA LEU A 146 3.95 -4.73 20.05
C LEU A 146 3.41 -4.64 18.62
N MET A 147 4.18 -4.05 17.71
CA MET A 147 3.77 -3.81 16.32
C MET A 147 4.26 -4.88 15.33
N LYS A 148 5.05 -5.84 15.82
CA LYS A 148 5.68 -6.90 15.05
C LYS A 148 4.66 -7.78 14.34
N GLY A 149 4.77 -7.94 13.03
CA GLY A 149 3.85 -8.76 12.24
C GLY A 149 2.58 -8.04 11.80
N GLY A 150 2.58 -6.69 11.78
CA GLY A 150 1.40 -5.89 11.44
C GLY A 150 0.87 -6.11 10.01
N MET A 151 1.74 -6.27 9.01
CA MET A 151 1.33 -6.64 7.64
C MET A 151 0.71 -8.04 7.64
N THR A 152 1.37 -8.97 8.33
CA THR A 152 0.93 -10.36 8.46
C THR A 152 -0.45 -10.45 9.10
N TYR A 153 -0.70 -9.68 10.18
CA TYR A 153 -2.00 -9.61 10.84
C TYR A 153 -3.09 -9.16 9.87
N GLN A 154 -2.90 -8.01 9.20
CA GLN A 154 -3.93 -7.49 8.28
C GLN A 154 -4.24 -8.46 7.15
N LEU A 155 -3.22 -9.13 6.59
CA LEU A 155 -3.44 -10.05 5.48
C LEU A 155 -4.17 -11.33 5.90
N THR A 156 -4.06 -11.76 7.15
CA THR A 156 -4.51 -13.09 7.60
C THR A 156 -5.82 -13.06 8.37
N GLN A 157 -6.09 -11.99 9.13
CA GLN A 157 -7.25 -12.00 10.01
C GLN A 157 -8.57 -11.81 9.28
N VAL A 158 -9.60 -12.37 9.91
CA VAL A 158 -10.99 -12.35 9.45
C VAL A 158 -11.85 -11.33 10.18
N ASP A 159 -11.39 -10.83 11.33
CA ASP A 159 -12.09 -9.79 12.08
C ASP A 159 -11.87 -8.45 11.38
N GLN A 160 -12.93 -7.71 11.08
CA GLN A 160 -12.84 -6.37 10.46
C GLN A 160 -12.30 -5.31 11.46
N ARG A 161 -11.50 -5.72 12.44
CA ARG A 161 -10.85 -4.80 13.36
C ARG A 161 -9.87 -3.97 12.57
N SER A 162 -9.98 -2.65 12.75
CA SER A 162 -8.98 -1.72 12.27
C SER A 162 -7.69 -1.95 13.03
N THR A 163 -6.57 -1.94 12.33
CA THR A 163 -5.28 -1.74 12.99
C THR A 163 -4.88 -0.29 12.78
N THR A 164 -4.94 0.54 13.82
CA THR A 164 -4.41 1.91 13.70
C THR A 164 -2.90 1.92 13.50
N GLY A 165 -2.22 0.78 13.72
CA GLY A 165 -0.78 0.73 13.78
C GLY A 165 -0.24 1.33 15.07
N THR A 166 -1.04 1.31 16.14
CA THR A 166 -0.74 1.97 17.42
C THR A 166 -0.97 1.02 18.59
N ILE A 167 -0.42 1.37 19.76
CA ILE A 167 -0.61 0.60 21.00
C ILE A 167 -2.06 0.53 21.49
N LEU A 168 -2.97 1.32 20.90
CA LEU A 168 -4.40 1.25 21.24
C LEU A 168 -5.08 0.07 20.54
N ASP A 169 -4.47 -0.43 19.45
CA ASP A 169 -4.94 -1.59 18.69
C ASP A 169 -3.82 -2.64 18.58
N VAL A 170 -3.31 -3.09 19.73
CA VAL A 170 -2.35 -4.20 19.78
C VAL A 170 -3.04 -5.45 19.28
N HIS A 171 -2.48 -6.04 18.24
CA HIS A 171 -2.96 -7.30 17.70
C HIS A 171 -2.36 -8.49 18.45
N ARG A 172 -2.93 -9.68 18.26
CA ARG A 172 -2.32 -10.92 18.76
C ARG A 172 -0.92 -11.10 18.15
N PRO A 173 0.03 -11.73 18.85
CA PRO A 173 1.29 -12.13 18.24
C PRO A 173 1.07 -12.98 16.99
N MET A 174 1.83 -12.67 15.93
CA MET A 174 1.79 -13.37 14.66
C MET A 174 2.88 -14.43 14.61
N SER A 175 2.55 -15.60 14.06
CA SER A 175 3.47 -16.72 13.91
C SER A 175 4.06 -16.78 12.50
N PHE A 176 5.13 -17.55 12.32
CA PHE A 176 5.67 -17.82 10.97
C PHE A 176 4.68 -18.54 10.06
N ASP A 177 3.75 -19.32 10.59
CA ASP A 177 2.72 -19.96 9.76
C ASP A 177 1.66 -18.95 9.30
N ASP A 178 1.32 -17.97 10.14
CA ASP A 178 0.53 -16.82 9.69
C ASP A 178 1.29 -16.06 8.57
N ALA A 179 2.59 -15.83 8.74
CA ALA A 179 3.42 -15.12 7.77
C ALA A 179 3.50 -15.85 6.41
N LYS A 180 3.58 -17.19 6.42
CA LYS A 180 3.53 -18.01 5.21
C LYS A 180 2.18 -17.86 4.48
N GLU A 181 1.07 -17.88 5.22
CA GLU A 181 -0.25 -17.67 4.63
C GLU A 181 -0.40 -16.24 4.09
N ALA A 182 0.08 -15.23 4.81
CA ALA A 182 0.12 -13.84 4.33
C ALA A 182 0.91 -13.72 3.01
N SER A 183 2.13 -14.28 2.96
CA SER A 183 2.95 -14.34 1.75
C SER A 183 2.23 -15.03 0.59
N ARG A 184 1.55 -16.17 0.85
CA ARG A 184 0.75 -16.86 -0.18
C ARG A 184 -0.37 -15.96 -0.72
N ARG A 185 -1.06 -15.21 0.15
CA ARG A 185 -2.11 -14.26 -0.24
C ARG A 185 -1.56 -13.13 -1.09
N VAL A 186 -0.37 -12.62 -0.80
CA VAL A 186 0.32 -11.61 -1.63
C VAL A 186 0.60 -12.18 -3.02
N LYS A 187 1.24 -13.35 -3.09
CA LYS A 187 1.65 -13.98 -4.35
C LYS A 187 0.49 -14.37 -5.26
N GLU A 188 -0.62 -14.83 -4.68
CA GLU A 188 -1.72 -15.40 -5.46
C GLU A 188 -2.95 -14.50 -5.58
N GLY A 189 -3.10 -13.51 -4.71
CA GLY A 189 -4.35 -12.78 -4.55
C GLY A 189 -4.32 -11.32 -4.98
N PHE A 190 -3.14 -10.75 -5.19
CA PHE A 190 -2.99 -9.38 -5.63
C PHE A 190 -2.99 -9.31 -7.16
N ALA A 191 -3.85 -8.44 -7.68
CA ALA A 191 -3.80 -7.98 -9.07
C ALA A 191 -2.60 -7.05 -9.30
N PHE A 192 -2.21 -6.28 -8.27
CA PHE A 192 -1.06 -5.39 -8.31
C PHE A 192 -0.35 -5.32 -6.95
N VAL A 193 0.98 -5.39 -6.99
CA VAL A 193 1.87 -5.24 -5.85
C VAL A 193 2.94 -4.23 -6.24
N GLY A 194 3.04 -3.13 -5.50
CA GLY A 194 4.15 -2.18 -5.57
C GLY A 194 4.88 -2.06 -4.24
N LEU A 195 5.95 -1.26 -4.23
CA LEU A 195 6.78 -0.99 -3.05
C LEU A 195 6.90 0.51 -2.81
N THR A 196 6.88 0.91 -1.53
CA THR A 196 6.88 2.32 -1.13
C THR A 196 8.22 2.98 -1.45
N GLU A 197 9.32 2.29 -1.18
CA GLU A 197 10.70 2.72 -1.50
C GLU A 197 11.00 2.75 -3.01
N GLU A 198 10.17 2.10 -3.83
CA GLU A 198 10.25 2.13 -5.31
C GLU A 198 9.01 2.85 -5.87
N TRP A 199 8.63 3.99 -5.25
CA TRP A 199 7.39 4.70 -5.53
C TRP A 199 7.17 4.93 -7.03
N ASP A 200 8.12 5.59 -7.68
CA ASP A 200 8.00 5.97 -9.08
C ASP A 200 7.83 4.75 -9.99
N MET A 201 8.60 3.70 -9.74
CA MET A 201 8.51 2.44 -10.49
C MET A 201 7.18 1.73 -10.23
N SER A 202 6.65 1.81 -9.01
CA SER A 202 5.34 1.26 -8.65
C SER A 202 4.20 1.98 -9.37
N ILE A 203 4.23 3.32 -9.44
CA ILE A 203 3.24 4.10 -10.21
C ILE A 203 3.33 3.77 -11.70
N CYS A 204 4.53 3.76 -12.28
CA CYS A 204 4.67 3.38 -13.69
C CYS A 204 4.19 1.95 -13.96
N LEU A 205 4.57 0.99 -13.11
CA LEU A 205 4.13 -0.40 -13.24
C LEU A 205 2.61 -0.51 -13.18
N PHE A 206 1.96 0.21 -12.25
CA PHE A 206 0.51 0.23 -12.13
C PHE A 206 -0.16 0.65 -13.46
N HIS A 207 0.31 1.73 -14.08
CA HIS A 207 -0.19 2.19 -15.38
C HIS A 207 0.19 1.28 -16.56
N LYS A 208 1.33 0.58 -16.52
CA LYS A 208 1.66 -0.43 -17.54
C LYS A 208 0.74 -1.66 -17.42
N MET A 209 0.36 -2.02 -16.21
CA MET A 209 -0.52 -3.16 -15.93
C MET A 209 -1.96 -2.84 -16.30
N PHE A 210 -2.51 -1.72 -15.87
CA PHE A 210 -3.95 -1.41 -16.01
C PHE A 210 -4.29 -0.31 -17.01
N GLY A 211 -3.29 0.34 -17.60
CA GLY A 211 -3.47 1.42 -18.57
C GLY A 211 -3.58 2.81 -17.93
N GLY A 212 -4.06 3.78 -18.71
CA GLY A 212 -4.11 5.18 -18.31
C GLY A 212 -2.75 5.90 -18.41
N HIS A 213 -2.79 7.22 -18.24
CA HIS A 213 -1.60 8.07 -18.22
C HIS A 213 -1.29 8.44 -16.77
N CYS A 214 -0.02 8.42 -16.40
CA CYS A 214 0.41 8.92 -15.10
C CYS A 214 0.15 10.42 -14.99
N ARG A 215 -0.06 10.88 -13.75
CA ARG A 215 -0.35 12.27 -13.42
C ARG A 215 0.56 12.78 -12.31
N ALA A 216 0.79 14.09 -12.28
CA ALA A 216 1.68 14.72 -11.31
C ALA A 216 1.25 14.42 -9.86
N GLU A 217 -0.05 14.39 -9.62
CA GLU A 217 -0.68 14.17 -8.32
C GLU A 217 -0.39 12.78 -7.72
N GLU A 218 0.03 11.82 -8.54
CA GLU A 218 0.37 10.45 -8.13
C GLU A 218 1.78 10.36 -7.54
N PHE A 219 2.61 11.39 -7.76
CA PHE A 219 3.98 11.50 -7.26
C PHE A 219 4.12 12.44 -6.07
N MET A 220 3.01 13.03 -5.59
CA MET A 220 3.02 13.89 -4.43
C MET A 220 2.87 13.10 -3.13
N ASP A 221 3.69 13.43 -2.13
CA ASP A 221 3.44 12.98 -0.77
C ASP A 221 2.34 13.85 -0.13
N ILE A 222 1.11 13.33 -0.12
CA ILE A 222 -0.05 14.00 0.48
C ILE A 222 -0.14 13.81 2.00
N ARG A 223 0.78 13.03 2.60
CA ARG A 223 0.89 12.81 4.05
C ARG A 223 2.35 12.85 4.52
N PRO A 224 3.05 13.99 4.34
CA PRO A 224 4.41 14.12 4.81
C PRO A 224 4.44 13.94 6.33
N THR A 225 5.44 13.22 6.82
CA THR A 225 5.63 13.05 8.25
C THR A 225 6.05 14.37 8.91
N SER A 226 5.72 14.55 10.19
CA SER A 226 6.01 15.79 10.93
C SER A 226 7.50 16.17 11.00
N SER A 227 8.40 15.21 10.75
CA SER A 227 9.84 15.47 10.62
C SER A 227 10.24 16.11 9.29
N ALA A 228 9.27 16.46 8.42
CA ALA A 228 9.48 16.91 7.04
C ALA A 228 10.37 15.96 6.21
N LYS A 229 10.53 14.71 6.66
CA LYS A 229 11.14 13.65 5.86
C LYS A 229 10.10 13.24 4.81
N ASP A 230 10.46 13.46 3.56
CA ASP A 230 9.79 12.88 2.41
C ASP A 230 9.76 11.34 2.59
N ALA A 231 8.70 10.69 2.14
CA ALA A 231 8.63 9.24 2.08
C ALA A 231 9.80 8.61 1.30
N SER A 232 10.46 9.37 0.42
CA SER A 232 11.66 8.98 -0.33
C SER A 232 12.96 8.95 0.51
N VAL A 233 12.93 9.44 1.75
CA VAL A 233 14.11 9.46 2.63
C VAL A 233 13.96 8.38 3.70
N ASP A 234 14.86 7.40 3.64
CA ASP A 234 14.90 6.33 4.63
C ASP A 234 15.19 6.87 6.05
N TYR A 235 14.58 6.20 7.02
CA TYR A 235 14.92 6.34 8.43
C TYR A 235 16.26 5.67 8.73
N ASP A 236 16.96 6.19 9.74
CA ASP A 236 18.18 5.59 10.23
C ASP A 236 17.84 4.30 10.98
N THR A 237 18.18 3.16 10.40
CA THR A 237 17.87 1.85 10.98
C THR A 237 18.70 1.54 12.24
N SER A 238 19.71 2.34 12.59
CA SER A 238 20.40 2.20 13.87
C SER A 238 19.47 2.47 15.07
N GLU A 239 18.38 3.22 14.88
CA GLU A 239 17.33 3.44 15.88
C GLU A 239 16.64 2.13 16.32
N LEU A 240 16.71 1.09 15.48
CA LEU A 240 16.13 -0.23 15.78
C LEU A 240 16.90 -0.97 16.88
N MET A 241 18.14 -0.58 17.17
CA MET A 241 19.00 -1.24 18.16
C MET A 241 19.11 -2.77 17.94
N GLY A 242 19.11 -3.19 16.68
CA GLY A 242 19.17 -4.61 16.29
C GLY A 242 17.82 -5.34 16.28
N PHE A 243 16.71 -4.65 16.58
CA PHE A 243 15.38 -5.18 16.33
C PHE A 243 15.15 -5.37 14.82
N HIS A 244 14.45 -6.44 14.45
CA HIS A 244 14.00 -6.70 13.09
C HIS A 244 12.67 -7.46 13.12
N ASP A 245 11.72 -7.04 12.29
CA ASP A 245 10.42 -7.71 12.15
C ASP A 245 10.50 -8.90 11.18
N ASP A 246 11.09 -9.99 11.66
CA ASP A 246 11.27 -11.24 10.91
C ASP A 246 9.95 -11.90 10.46
N ILE A 247 8.81 -11.52 11.04
CA ILE A 247 7.49 -12.02 10.65
C ILE A 247 7.01 -11.28 9.40
N ASP A 248 7.02 -9.95 9.43
CA ASP A 248 6.63 -9.13 8.28
C ASP A 248 7.68 -9.20 7.15
N GLU A 249 8.94 -9.53 7.44
CA GLU A 249 9.97 -9.79 6.42
C GLU A 249 9.56 -10.89 5.44
N VAL A 250 8.89 -11.95 5.92
CA VAL A 250 8.38 -13.02 5.04
C VAL A 250 7.36 -12.48 4.04
N VAL A 251 6.50 -11.55 4.47
CA VAL A 251 5.48 -10.91 3.62
C VAL A 251 6.13 -9.95 2.64
N TYR A 252 7.05 -9.12 3.13
CA TYR A 252 7.75 -8.14 2.31
C TYR A 252 8.60 -8.82 1.23
N SER A 253 9.34 -9.87 1.58
CA SER A 253 10.07 -10.70 0.62
C SER A 253 9.17 -11.27 -0.49
N ALA A 254 7.95 -11.69 -0.15
CA ALA A 254 6.97 -12.14 -1.13
C ALA A 254 6.47 -11.00 -2.04
N ALA A 255 6.22 -9.82 -1.48
CA ALA A 255 5.85 -8.63 -2.25
C ALA A 255 6.97 -8.18 -3.19
N LEU A 256 8.21 -8.17 -2.72
CA LEU A 256 9.40 -7.85 -3.50
C LEU A 256 9.59 -8.81 -4.68
N GLU A 257 9.34 -10.11 -4.49
CA GLU A 257 9.36 -11.11 -5.55
C GLU A 257 8.30 -10.79 -6.63
N VAL A 258 7.04 -10.59 -6.24
CA VAL A 258 5.95 -10.25 -7.18
C VAL A 258 6.26 -8.95 -7.93
N PHE A 259 6.72 -7.92 -7.22
CA PHE A 259 7.09 -6.64 -7.80
C PHE A 259 8.19 -6.82 -8.86
N LYS A 260 9.32 -7.45 -8.52
CA LYS A 260 10.42 -7.68 -9.45
C LYS A 260 10.01 -8.51 -10.66
N THR A 261 9.20 -9.55 -10.46
CA THR A 261 8.63 -10.34 -11.56
C THR A 261 7.80 -9.46 -12.49
N ASN A 262 6.94 -8.60 -11.95
CA ASN A 262 6.10 -7.71 -12.75
C ASN A 262 6.92 -6.61 -13.44
N ILE A 263 7.94 -6.04 -12.80
CA ILE A 263 8.87 -5.09 -13.42
C ILE A 263 9.47 -5.70 -14.69
N ALA A 264 9.96 -6.93 -14.61
CA ALA A 264 10.52 -7.63 -15.76
C ALA A 264 9.45 -7.96 -16.82
N LEU A 265 8.31 -8.48 -16.39
CA LEU A 265 7.21 -8.91 -17.25
C LEU A 265 6.64 -7.75 -18.08
N TYR A 266 6.43 -6.59 -17.46
CA TYR A 266 5.86 -5.40 -18.08
C TYR A 266 6.90 -4.42 -18.64
N ASN A 267 8.18 -4.85 -18.70
CA ASN A 267 9.30 -4.06 -19.22
C ASN A 267 9.37 -2.66 -18.58
N VAL A 268 9.25 -2.57 -17.26
CA VAL A 268 9.32 -1.33 -16.49
C VAL A 268 10.79 -0.98 -16.24
N SER A 269 11.16 0.25 -16.59
CA SER A 269 12.52 0.78 -16.48
C SER A 269 12.48 2.31 -16.53
N GLN A 270 13.59 2.96 -16.17
CA GLN A 270 13.73 4.41 -16.30
C GLN A 270 13.36 4.91 -17.71
N ASP A 271 13.81 4.22 -18.74
CA ASP A 271 13.54 4.61 -20.13
C ASP A 271 12.10 4.34 -20.55
N SER A 272 11.56 3.16 -20.26
CA SER A 272 10.19 2.79 -20.65
C SER A 272 9.10 3.55 -19.87
N CYS A 273 9.47 4.16 -18.74
CA CYS A 273 8.63 5.00 -17.88
C CYS A 273 8.88 6.50 -18.03
N ARG A 274 9.72 6.93 -18.97
CA ARG A 274 10.09 8.34 -19.14
C ARG A 274 8.87 9.28 -19.26
N SER A 275 7.82 8.87 -19.96
CA SER A 275 6.58 9.66 -20.05
C SER A 275 5.89 9.84 -18.69
N CYS A 276 5.87 8.77 -17.88
CA CYS A 276 5.32 8.78 -16.53
C CYS A 276 6.12 9.73 -15.61
N PHE A 277 7.45 9.74 -15.72
CA PHE A 277 8.28 10.60 -14.86
C PHE A 277 8.34 12.05 -15.33
N SER A 278 8.04 12.31 -16.61
CA SER A 278 8.02 13.67 -17.14
C SER A 278 6.89 14.55 -16.58
N VAL A 279 5.88 13.96 -15.94
CA VAL A 279 4.79 14.71 -15.31
C VAL A 279 5.08 15.07 -13.85
N ARG A 280 6.20 14.63 -13.28
CA ARG A 280 6.60 15.03 -11.92
C ARG A 280 6.88 16.53 -11.88
N SER A 281 6.21 17.23 -10.96
CA SER A 281 6.41 18.65 -10.67
C SER A 281 7.58 18.88 -9.73
#